data_AF-A0A6I2FFB4-F1
#
_entry.id   AF-A0A6I2FFB4-F1
#
_cell.length_a   1.000
_cell.length_b   1.000
_cell.length_c   1.000
_cell.angle_alpha   90.00
_cell.angle_beta   90.00
_cell.angle_gamma   90.00
#
_symmetry.space_group_name_H-M   'P 1'
#
loop_
_entity.id
_entity.type
_entity.pdbx_description
1 polymer ?
#
loop_
_entity_poly.entity_id
_entity_poly.type
_entity_poly.pdbx_seq_one_letter_code
_entity_poly.pdbx_strand_id
1 'polypeptide(L)'
;MTTTTTPPRRTRAATAALSLAIGMLVAAALLGGFFIIVGDQANVAARAWMTLFLVAAFAGVVLLDASVGDGPNRWYLAASTVTNVVLVAVGLLKIWNGWGQPADTADAGVWAEQIGRFVLVVLLLRVALLVTQLYGLYFVARAKSTASAVAGVVTLVLVWVTALILAIPAAFPALDWPDWWWRTAGATSLVALVSAIIPILVKAFEPKPPRPAPAPVQAPAAPFAHPTGAPVPPAAQPAPPVTPPTAPPAAPP
;
A
#
# COMPACT_ATOMS: atom_id res chain seq x y z
N MET A 1 -43.51 14.89 8.16
CA MET A 1 -43.60 14.40 9.55
C MET A 1 -42.17 14.20 10.04
N THR A 2 -41.63 15.13 10.82
CA THR A 2 -40.23 15.15 11.25
C THR A 2 -40.11 14.50 12.62
N THR A 3 -39.65 13.25 12.70
CA THR A 3 -39.34 12.59 13.97
C THR A 3 -38.09 13.21 14.59
N THR A 4 -38.28 13.96 15.67
CA THR A 4 -37.20 14.51 16.49
C THR A 4 -36.66 13.41 17.39
N THR A 5 -35.59 12.72 16.99
CA THR A 5 -34.91 11.73 17.84
C THR A 5 -34.15 12.47 18.94
N THR A 6 -34.70 12.53 20.15
CA THR A 6 -34.01 13.05 21.33
C THR A 6 -32.78 12.19 21.63
N PRO A 7 -31.57 12.74 21.75
CA PRO A 7 -30.38 11.94 22.03
C PRO A 7 -30.48 11.31 23.43
N PRO A 8 -30.00 10.07 23.61
CA PRO A 8 -30.08 9.37 24.89
C PRO A 8 -29.31 10.13 25.98
N ARG A 9 -29.98 10.38 27.11
CA ARG A 9 -29.41 11.09 28.27
C ARG A 9 -28.40 10.19 28.98
N ARG A 10 -27.11 10.59 29.03
CA ARG A 10 -26.08 9.83 29.76
C ARG A 10 -26.49 9.62 31.23
N THR A 11 -26.30 8.40 31.72
CA THR A 11 -26.59 8.04 33.12
C THR A 11 -25.61 8.74 34.07
N ARG A 12 -26.03 9.03 35.31
CA ARG A 12 -25.15 9.66 36.32
C ARG A 12 -23.87 8.85 36.56
N ALA A 13 -23.95 7.53 36.47
CA ALA A 13 -22.81 6.62 36.55
C ALA A 13 -21.83 6.83 35.38
N ALA A 14 -22.31 7.00 34.15
CA ALA A 14 -21.45 7.28 33.00
C ALA A 14 -20.76 8.65 33.11
N THR A 15 -21.47 9.66 33.63
CA THR A 15 -20.88 10.98 33.90
C THR A 15 -19.84 10.91 35.02
N ALA A 16 -20.12 10.16 36.10
CA ALA A 16 -19.20 9.97 37.21
C ALA A 16 -17.94 9.20 36.80
N ALA A 17 -18.11 8.13 36.02
CA ALA A 17 -17.00 7.36 35.45
C ALA A 17 -16.14 8.22 34.51
N LEU A 18 -16.77 9.05 33.67
CA LEU A 18 -16.05 9.98 32.81
C LEU A 18 -15.28 11.03 33.62
N SER A 19 -15.89 11.63 34.65
CA SER A 19 -15.20 12.59 35.52
C SER A 19 -14.04 11.96 36.29
N LEU A 20 -14.19 10.72 36.74
CA LEU A 20 -13.13 9.99 37.43
C LEU A 20 -11.98 9.64 36.46
N ALA A 21 -12.31 9.20 35.24
CA ALA A 21 -11.33 8.94 34.20
C ALA A 21 -10.53 10.21 33.87
N ILE A 22 -11.21 11.34 33.67
CA ILE A 22 -10.55 12.64 33.45
C ILE A 22 -9.68 13.02 34.65
N GLY A 23 -10.20 12.90 35.88
CA GLY A 23 -9.46 13.20 37.10
C GLY A 23 -8.19 12.36 37.27
N MET A 24 -8.28 11.05 37.00
CA MET A 24 -7.14 10.14 37.02
C MET A 24 -6.13 10.46 35.91
N LEU A 25 -6.58 10.83 34.71
CA LEU A 25 -5.70 11.30 33.63
C LEU A 25 -4.93 12.55 34.04
N VAL A 26 -5.61 13.54 34.64
CA VAL A 26 -4.98 14.79 35.10
C VAL A 26 -3.98 14.50 36.22
N ALA A 27 -4.35 13.68 37.22
CA ALA A 27 -3.46 13.32 38.31
C ALA A 27 -2.20 12.57 37.80
N ALA A 28 -2.38 11.62 36.88
CA ALA A 28 -1.26 10.90 36.26
C ALA A 28 -0.34 11.84 35.46
N ALA A 29 -0.90 12.81 34.74
CA ALA A 29 -0.12 13.82 33.99
C ALA A 29 0.69 14.72 34.94
N LEU A 30 0.09 15.20 36.04
CA LEU A 30 0.78 16.02 37.04
C LEU A 30 1.90 15.23 37.74
N LEU A 31 1.63 13.98 38.12
CA LEU A 31 2.62 13.11 38.75
C LEU A 31 3.79 12.81 37.79
N GLY A 32 3.50 12.53 36.52
CA GLY A 32 4.51 12.37 35.47
C GLY A 32 5.36 13.62 35.29
N GLY A 33 4.75 14.81 35.25
CA GLY A 33 5.46 16.09 35.19
C GLY A 33 6.37 16.33 36.39
N PHE A 34 5.91 16.01 37.60
CA PHE A 34 6.72 16.10 38.82
C PHE A 34 7.97 15.22 38.75
N PHE A 35 7.82 13.96 38.32
CA PHE A 35 8.96 13.04 38.17
C PHE A 35 9.94 13.47 37.07
N ILE A 36 9.47 14.15 36.03
CA ILE A 36 10.34 14.73 34.99
C ILE A 36 11.19 15.88 35.57
N ILE A 37 10.62 16.73 36.42
CA ILE A 37 11.33 17.89 36.99
C ILE A 37 12.30 17.48 38.11
N VAL A 38 11.90 16.53 38.96
CA VAL A 38 12.62 16.21 40.20
C VAL A 38 13.51 14.97 40.07
N GLY A 39 13.21 14.08 39.11
CA GLY A 39 13.91 12.80 38.99
C GLY A 39 15.21 12.89 38.20
N ASP A 40 16.30 12.41 38.80
CA ASP A 40 17.56 12.05 38.11
C ASP A 40 17.38 10.88 37.09
N GLN A 41 16.16 10.35 37.01
CA GLN A 41 15.73 9.31 36.07
C GLN A 41 15.06 9.88 34.81
N ALA A 42 15.17 11.18 34.55
CA ALA A 42 14.56 11.83 33.39
C ALA A 42 14.88 11.10 32.06
N ASN A 43 16.10 10.55 31.92
CA ASN A 43 16.50 9.76 30.76
C ASN A 43 15.70 8.44 30.65
N VAL A 44 15.47 7.73 31.76
CA VAL A 44 14.69 6.48 31.78
C VAL A 44 13.21 6.76 31.49
N ALA A 45 12.65 7.79 32.12
CA ALA A 45 11.26 8.20 31.89
C ALA A 45 11.04 8.61 30.43
N ALA A 46 11.94 9.42 29.85
CA ALA A 46 11.87 9.83 28.45
C ALA A 46 11.90 8.62 27.49
N ARG A 47 12.79 7.64 27.73
CA ARG A 47 12.87 6.41 26.93
C ARG A 47 11.59 5.56 27.02
N ALA A 48 10.98 5.47 28.20
CA ALA A 48 9.72 4.77 28.39
C ALA A 48 8.57 5.44 27.60
N TRP A 49 8.46 6.77 27.68
CA TRP A 49 7.49 7.54 26.89
C TRP A 49 7.72 7.39 25.39
N MET A 50 8.97 7.43 24.93
CA MET A 50 9.33 7.24 23.53
C MET A 50 8.96 5.83 23.04
N THR A 51 9.11 4.82 23.89
CA THR A 51 8.71 3.45 23.60
C THR A 51 7.20 3.35 23.44
N LEU A 52 6.42 3.97 24.33
CA LEU A 52 4.96 4.04 24.20
C LEU A 52 4.54 4.75 22.91
N PHE A 53 5.19 5.88 22.58
CA PHE A 53 4.95 6.61 21.35
C PHE A 53 5.27 5.76 20.11
N LEU A 54 6.39 5.04 20.10
CA LEU A 54 6.77 4.12 19.03
C LEU A 54 5.72 3.03 18.81
N VAL A 55 5.22 2.42 19.89
CA VAL A 55 4.15 1.41 19.83
C VAL A 55 2.84 2.00 19.33
N ALA A 56 2.48 3.21 19.77
CA ALA A 56 1.29 3.91 19.30
C ALA A 56 1.39 4.26 17.80
N ALA A 57 2.56 4.72 17.34
CA ALA A 57 2.82 4.98 15.93
C ALA A 57 2.73 3.69 15.10
N PHE A 58 3.31 2.58 15.58
CA PHE A 58 3.17 1.26 14.95
C PHE A 58 1.71 0.85 14.83
N ALA A 59 0.92 0.94 15.91
CA ALA A 59 -0.50 0.60 15.89
C ALA A 59 -1.29 1.49 14.91
N GLY A 60 -0.98 2.79 14.89
CA GLY A 60 -1.57 3.74 13.94
C GLY A 60 -1.27 3.38 12.49
N VAL A 61 -0.03 3.00 12.17
CA VAL A 61 0.31 2.57 10.81
C VAL A 61 -0.31 1.22 10.46
N VAL A 62 -0.34 0.24 11.37
CA VAL A 62 -1.03 -1.03 11.13
C VAL A 62 -2.52 -0.80 10.83
N LEU A 63 -3.17 0.14 11.51
CA LEU A 63 -4.55 0.52 11.22
C LEU A 63 -4.69 1.17 9.84
N LEU A 64 -3.77 2.07 9.46
CA LEU A 64 -3.73 2.66 8.12
C LEU A 64 -3.53 1.58 7.04
N ASP A 65 -2.59 0.66 7.25
CA ASP A 65 -2.29 -0.43 6.31
C ASP A 65 -3.50 -1.37 6.17
N ALA A 66 -4.20 -1.66 7.28
CA ALA A 66 -5.42 -2.47 7.27
C ALA A 66 -6.53 -1.84 6.41
N SER A 67 -6.68 -0.51 6.43
CA SER A 67 -7.66 0.20 5.60
C SER A 67 -7.40 0.09 4.10
N VAL A 68 -6.16 -0.20 3.71
CA VAL A 68 -5.72 -0.40 2.32
C VAL A 68 -5.75 -1.89 1.92
N GLY A 69 -5.95 -2.78 2.89
CA GLY A 69 -5.85 -4.23 2.77
C GLY A 69 -6.95 -4.92 1.96
N ASP A 70 -8.10 -4.27 1.76
CA ASP A 70 -9.25 -4.82 1.02
C ASP A 70 -9.07 -4.79 -0.51
N GLY A 71 -7.93 -4.30 -0.99
CA GLY A 71 -7.59 -4.30 -2.40
C GLY A 71 -7.15 -5.66 -2.96
N PRO A 72 -6.90 -5.76 -4.28
CA PRO A 72 -6.38 -6.97 -4.92
C PRO A 72 -4.99 -7.42 -4.42
N ASN A 73 -4.35 -6.65 -3.53
CA ASN A 73 -2.96 -6.81 -3.14
C ASN A 73 -2.81 -7.44 -1.73
N ARG A 74 -3.37 -8.64 -1.52
CA ARG A 74 -3.41 -9.31 -0.21
C ARG A 74 -2.03 -9.55 0.43
N TRP A 75 -0.97 -9.65 -0.37
CA TRP A 75 0.40 -9.82 0.13
C TRP A 75 0.97 -8.55 0.77
N TYR A 76 0.42 -7.37 0.45
CA TYR A 76 0.90 -6.09 0.99
C TYR A 76 0.79 -6.02 2.50
N LEU A 77 -0.32 -6.52 3.07
CA LEU A 77 -0.51 -6.52 4.52
C LEU A 77 0.60 -7.31 5.24
N ALA A 78 0.97 -8.47 4.72
CA ALA A 78 2.05 -9.28 5.28
C ALA A 78 3.40 -8.56 5.18
N ALA A 79 3.73 -8.02 4.00
CA ALA A 79 4.99 -7.29 3.77
C ALA A 79 5.09 -6.03 4.64
N SER A 80 3.98 -5.27 4.74
CA SER A 80 3.93 -4.09 5.60
C SER A 80 4.06 -4.46 7.07
N THR A 81 3.38 -5.51 7.52
CA THR A 81 3.50 -5.99 8.91
C THR A 81 4.94 -6.37 9.26
N VAL A 82 5.63 -7.13 8.41
CA VAL A 82 7.05 -7.48 8.61
C VAL A 82 7.91 -6.23 8.67
N THR A 83 7.72 -5.28 7.76
CA THR A 83 8.46 -4.01 7.75
C THR A 83 8.19 -3.21 9.02
N ASN A 84 6.94 -3.15 9.48
CA ASN A 84 6.54 -2.45 10.70
C ASN A 84 7.22 -3.05 11.93
N VAL A 85 7.30 -4.38 12.01
CA VAL A 85 8.02 -5.09 13.10
C VAL A 85 9.51 -4.75 13.07
N VAL A 86 10.14 -4.74 11.90
CA VAL A 86 11.55 -4.33 11.76
C VAL A 86 11.75 -2.88 12.22
N LEU A 87 10.86 -1.95 11.84
CA LEU A 87 10.94 -0.56 12.27
C LEU A 87 10.79 -0.40 13.79
N VAL A 88 9.90 -1.17 14.42
CA VAL A 88 9.78 -1.20 15.89
C VAL A 88 11.07 -1.73 16.52
N ALA A 89 11.64 -2.81 15.99
CA ALA A 89 12.90 -3.35 16.50
C ALA A 89 14.05 -2.33 16.41
N VAL A 90 14.21 -1.65 15.27
CA VAL A 90 15.22 -0.60 15.10
C VAL A 90 14.94 0.60 16.01
N GLY A 91 13.67 1.00 16.17
CA GLY A 91 13.28 2.08 17.08
C GLY A 91 13.63 1.76 18.54
N LEU A 92 13.35 0.54 18.99
CA LEU A 92 13.72 0.08 20.34
C LEU A 92 15.24 0.06 20.53
N LEU A 93 16.00 -0.44 19.54
CA LEU A 93 17.46 -0.41 19.58
C LEU A 93 18.00 1.01 19.75
N LYS A 94 17.41 2.00 19.08
CA LYS A 94 17.83 3.41 19.20
C LYS A 94 17.42 4.04 20.53
N ILE A 95 16.17 3.85 20.96
CA ILE A 95 15.65 4.41 22.23
C ILE A 95 16.46 3.91 23.42
N TRP A 96 16.82 2.63 23.44
CA TRP A 96 17.51 2.01 24.57
C TRP A 96 19.04 2.01 24.43
N ASN A 97 19.58 2.67 23.42
CA ASN A 97 21.01 2.70 23.11
C ASN A 97 21.62 1.28 23.03
N GLY A 98 20.97 0.42 22.23
CA GLY A 98 21.35 -0.96 22.03
C GLY A 98 22.61 -1.13 21.18
N TRP A 99 22.73 -2.30 20.57
CA TRP A 99 23.93 -2.66 19.79
C TRP A 99 24.19 -1.68 18.63
N GLY A 100 25.47 -1.29 18.46
CA GLY A 100 25.93 -0.44 17.36
C GLY A 100 25.50 1.04 17.46
N GLN A 101 25.13 1.52 18.65
CA GLN A 101 24.80 2.93 18.91
C GLN A 101 25.96 3.68 19.61
N PRO A 102 26.01 5.03 19.53
CA PRO A 102 27.05 5.83 20.17
C PRO A 102 27.02 5.77 21.71
N ALA A 103 28.18 6.02 22.35
CA ALA A 103 28.33 5.87 23.79
C ALA A 103 27.60 6.94 24.63
N ASP A 104 27.45 8.16 24.12
CA ASP A 104 26.89 9.28 24.89
C ASP A 104 25.48 9.68 24.41
N THR A 105 24.46 9.10 25.04
CA THR A 105 23.03 9.37 24.73
C THR A 105 22.38 10.30 25.76
N ALA A 106 23.17 11.00 26.59
CA ALA A 106 22.70 12.08 27.43
C ALA A 106 22.72 13.44 26.69
N ASP A 107 23.52 13.54 25.62
CA ASP A 107 23.60 14.73 24.78
C ASP A 107 22.37 14.88 23.85
N ALA A 108 21.81 16.08 23.80
CA ALA A 108 20.62 16.40 23.01
C ALA A 108 20.90 16.34 21.49
N GLY A 109 22.12 16.70 21.05
CA GLY A 109 22.55 16.61 19.65
C GLY A 109 22.64 15.18 19.16
N VAL A 110 23.20 14.28 19.98
CA VAL A 110 23.22 12.84 19.69
C VAL A 110 21.80 12.28 19.60
N TRP A 111 20.89 12.68 20.51
CA TRP A 111 19.48 12.29 20.44
C TRP A 111 18.80 12.74 19.15
N ALA A 112 18.99 13.99 18.74
CA ALA A 112 18.43 14.53 17.50
C ALA A 112 18.95 13.79 16.26
N GLU A 113 20.25 13.49 16.22
CA GLU A 113 20.86 12.70 15.16
C GLU A 113 20.30 11.28 15.10
N GLN A 114 20.12 10.62 16.26
CA GLN A 114 19.54 9.28 16.32
C GLN A 114 18.09 9.22 15.86
N ILE A 115 17.27 10.20 16.28
CA ILE A 115 15.90 10.32 15.80
C ILE A 115 15.90 10.59 14.28
N GLY A 116 16.74 11.49 13.79
CA GLY A 116 16.85 11.78 12.36
C GLY A 116 17.22 10.55 11.53
N ARG A 117 18.20 9.77 12.00
CA ARG A 117 18.56 8.48 11.39
C ARG A 117 17.42 7.46 11.45
N PHE A 118 16.68 7.39 12.56
CA PHE A 118 15.51 6.54 12.65
C PHE A 118 14.43 6.94 11.63
N VAL A 119 14.14 8.23 11.52
CA VAL A 119 13.20 8.76 10.52
C VAL A 119 13.69 8.43 9.10
N LEU A 120 15.00 8.54 8.82
CA LEU A 120 15.57 8.12 7.53
C LEU A 120 15.33 6.63 7.26
N VAL A 121 15.55 5.75 8.23
CA VAL A 121 15.26 4.31 8.10
C VAL A 121 13.77 4.09 7.82
N VAL A 122 12.88 4.74 8.58
CA VAL A 122 11.43 4.68 8.35
C VAL A 122 11.09 5.12 6.92
N LEU A 123 11.63 6.25 6.46
CA LEU A 123 11.40 6.76 5.11
C LEU A 123 11.88 5.79 4.04
N LEU A 124 13.09 5.25 4.16
CA LEU A 124 13.65 4.30 3.18
C LEU A 124 12.79 3.04 3.05
N LEU A 125 12.42 2.42 4.18
CA LEU A 125 11.62 1.20 4.17
C LEU A 125 10.18 1.47 3.71
N ARG A 126 9.60 2.61 4.09
CA ARG A 126 8.24 3.02 3.65
C ARG A 126 8.19 3.36 2.18
N VAL A 127 9.17 4.08 1.65
CA VAL A 127 9.28 4.36 0.22
C VAL A 127 9.45 3.06 -0.56
N ALA A 128 10.29 2.14 -0.10
CA ALA A 128 10.44 0.82 -0.73
C ALA A 128 9.12 0.04 -0.77
N LEU A 129 8.38 -0.01 0.34
CA LEU A 129 7.04 -0.61 0.38
C LEU A 129 6.06 0.08 -0.57
N LEU A 130 6.04 1.41 -0.58
CA LEU A 130 5.13 2.20 -1.42
C LEU A 130 5.43 1.99 -2.91
N VAL A 131 6.72 1.96 -3.29
CA VAL A 131 7.14 1.59 -4.64
C VAL A 131 6.71 0.16 -4.95
N THR A 132 6.88 -0.79 -4.01
CA THR A 132 6.44 -2.18 -4.21
C THR A 132 4.94 -2.28 -4.45
N GLN A 133 4.14 -1.53 -3.69
CA GLN A 133 2.68 -1.50 -3.84
C GLN A 133 2.27 -0.87 -5.17
N LEU A 134 2.80 0.31 -5.50
CA LEU A 134 2.43 1.04 -6.71
C LEU A 134 2.89 0.31 -7.96
N TYR A 135 4.15 -0.10 -7.98
CA TYR A 135 4.79 -0.72 -9.14
C TYR A 135 4.32 -2.17 -9.32
N GLY A 136 4.20 -2.92 -8.22
CA GLY A 136 3.69 -4.30 -8.24
C GLY A 136 2.27 -4.37 -8.81
N LEU A 137 1.39 -3.42 -8.46
CA LEU A 137 0.03 -3.37 -8.99
C LEU A 137 -0.02 -3.04 -10.49
N TYR A 138 0.80 -2.08 -10.94
CA TYR A 138 0.73 -1.58 -12.33
C TYR A 138 1.54 -2.39 -13.34
N PHE A 139 2.69 -2.91 -12.94
CA PHE A 139 3.66 -3.51 -13.86
C PHE A 139 3.87 -5.01 -13.66
N VAL A 140 3.50 -5.57 -12.49
CA VAL A 140 3.61 -7.02 -12.24
C VAL A 140 2.23 -7.68 -12.35
N ALA A 141 1.26 -7.26 -11.54
CA ALA A 141 -0.06 -7.88 -11.51
C ALA A 141 -0.88 -7.66 -12.81
N ARG A 142 -0.56 -6.61 -13.58
CA ARG A 142 -1.21 -6.27 -14.86
C ARG A 142 -0.29 -6.48 -16.07
N ALA A 143 0.84 -7.17 -15.89
CA ALA A 143 1.77 -7.47 -16.96
C ALA A 143 1.08 -8.32 -18.05
N LYS A 144 1.22 -7.90 -19.32
CA LYS A 144 0.74 -8.69 -20.47
C LYS A 144 1.76 -9.72 -20.95
N SER A 145 3.02 -9.60 -20.53
CA SER A 145 4.13 -10.46 -20.92
C SER A 145 4.97 -10.88 -19.71
N THR A 146 5.49 -12.10 -19.73
CA THR A 146 6.39 -12.65 -18.70
C THR A 146 7.65 -11.81 -18.55
N ALA A 147 8.20 -11.31 -19.66
CA ALA A 147 9.39 -10.44 -19.63
C ALA A 147 9.15 -9.16 -18.81
N SER A 148 7.98 -8.53 -18.97
CA SER A 148 7.62 -7.33 -18.20
C SER A 148 7.40 -7.63 -16.71
N ALA A 149 6.82 -8.79 -16.39
CA ALA A 149 6.66 -9.23 -15.00
C ALA A 149 8.02 -9.47 -14.33
N VAL A 150 8.94 -10.18 -15.00
CA VAL A 150 10.30 -10.45 -14.49
C VAL A 150 11.08 -9.15 -14.31
N ALA A 151 11.07 -8.26 -15.29
CA ALA A 151 11.73 -6.96 -15.18
C ALA A 151 11.17 -6.11 -14.02
N GLY A 152 9.84 -6.16 -13.82
CA GLY A 152 9.18 -5.53 -12.68
C GLY A 152 9.67 -6.11 -11.34
N VAL A 153 9.72 -7.43 -11.20
CA VAL A 153 10.23 -8.09 -9.99
C VAL A 153 11.70 -7.74 -9.72
N VAL A 154 12.56 -7.77 -10.74
CA VAL A 154 13.98 -7.39 -10.62
C VAL A 154 14.12 -5.95 -10.13
N THR A 155 13.31 -5.04 -10.66
CA THR A 155 13.29 -3.63 -10.21
C THR A 155 12.90 -3.52 -8.74
N LEU A 156 11.88 -4.26 -8.31
CA LEU A 156 11.46 -4.27 -6.90
C LEU A 156 12.54 -4.80 -5.97
N VAL A 157 13.22 -5.88 -6.38
CA VAL A 157 14.36 -6.43 -5.62
C VAL A 157 15.48 -5.40 -5.50
N LEU A 158 15.83 -4.72 -6.61
CA LEU A 158 16.83 -3.66 -6.60
C LEU A 158 16.47 -2.53 -5.64
N VAL A 159 15.21 -2.08 -5.63
CA VAL A 159 14.72 -1.04 -4.71
C VAL A 159 14.88 -1.48 -3.25
N TRP A 160 14.52 -2.71 -2.91
CA TRP A 160 14.68 -3.23 -1.55
C TRP A 160 16.15 -3.36 -1.15
N VAL A 161 16.99 -3.87 -2.06
CA VAL A 161 18.45 -3.96 -1.84
C VAL A 161 19.03 -2.58 -1.56
N THR A 162 18.70 -1.58 -2.39
CA THR A 162 19.13 -0.19 -2.16
C THR A 162 18.65 0.36 -0.82
N ALA A 163 17.37 0.19 -0.50
CA ALA A 163 16.79 0.67 0.75
C ALA A 163 17.50 0.04 1.95
N LEU A 164 17.79 -1.26 1.92
CA LEU A 164 18.49 -1.96 3.00
C LEU A 164 19.96 -1.54 3.11
N ILE A 165 20.68 -1.42 2.00
CA ILE A 165 22.08 -0.95 1.99
C ILE A 165 22.20 0.43 2.63
N LEU A 166 21.21 1.31 2.43
CA LEU A 166 21.20 2.64 3.05
C LEU A 166 20.66 2.63 4.50
N ALA A 167 19.64 1.81 4.78
CA ALA A 167 19.01 1.76 6.09
C ALA A 167 19.90 1.11 7.16
N ILE A 168 20.73 0.13 6.79
CA ILE A 168 21.58 -0.59 7.75
C ILE A 168 22.62 0.34 8.41
N PRO A 169 23.42 1.15 7.69
CA PRO A 169 24.31 2.12 8.32
C PRO A 169 23.58 3.18 9.16
N ALA A 170 22.39 3.60 8.75
CA ALA A 170 21.57 4.52 9.53
C ALA A 170 21.04 3.86 10.83
N ALA A 171 20.73 2.56 10.80
CA ALA A 171 20.36 1.79 11.96
C ALA A 171 21.54 1.60 12.93
N PHE A 172 22.75 1.36 12.41
CA PHE A 172 23.97 1.07 13.18
C PHE A 172 25.11 2.04 12.86
N PRO A 173 25.05 3.29 13.36
CA PRO A 173 26.00 4.33 12.98
C PRO A 173 27.38 4.20 13.64
N ALA A 174 27.53 3.42 14.73
CA ALA A 174 28.81 3.26 15.42
C ALA A 174 29.73 2.22 14.75
N LEU A 175 29.26 1.53 13.72
CA LEU A 175 30.08 0.61 12.94
C LEU A 175 30.87 1.39 11.89
N ASP A 176 32.15 1.09 11.75
CA ASP A 176 32.97 1.62 10.67
C ASP A 176 32.58 0.95 9.34
N TRP A 177 31.81 1.67 8.53
CA TRP A 177 31.37 1.17 7.23
C TRP A 177 32.47 1.37 6.18
N PRO A 178 32.91 0.29 5.51
CA PRO A 178 33.99 0.39 4.53
C PRO A 178 33.54 1.17 3.29
N ASP A 179 34.49 1.84 2.63
CA ASP A 179 34.21 2.68 1.45
C ASP A 179 33.44 1.96 0.33
N TRP A 180 33.69 0.66 0.15
CA TRP A 180 32.98 -0.13 -0.86
C TRP A 180 31.47 -0.18 -0.62
N TRP A 181 31.02 -0.12 0.65
CA TRP A 181 29.60 -0.09 1.01
C TRP A 181 28.91 1.13 0.41
N TRP A 182 29.51 2.31 0.58
CA TRP A 182 28.97 3.57 0.03
C TRP A 182 29.00 3.61 -1.49
N ARG A 183 30.02 3.01 -2.11
CA ARG A 183 30.07 2.82 -3.57
C ARG A 183 28.94 1.92 -4.06
N THR A 184 28.68 0.81 -3.36
CA THR A 184 27.56 -0.10 -3.67
C THR A 184 26.21 0.59 -3.45
N ALA A 185 26.07 1.38 -2.38
CA ALA A 185 24.86 2.16 -2.12
C ALA A 185 24.57 3.13 -3.27
N GLY A 186 25.57 3.89 -3.72
CA GLY A 186 25.43 4.81 -4.86
C GLY A 186 25.10 4.08 -6.16
N ALA A 187 25.83 3.00 -6.47
CA ALA A 187 25.63 2.23 -7.69
C ALA A 187 24.24 1.58 -7.75
N THR A 188 23.83 0.90 -6.68
CA THR A 188 22.51 0.26 -6.61
C THR A 188 21.38 1.29 -6.66
N SER A 189 21.54 2.44 -6.00
CA SER A 189 20.55 3.53 -6.07
C SER A 189 20.33 4.03 -7.48
N LEU A 190 21.41 4.25 -8.24
CA LEU A 190 21.33 4.69 -9.63
C LEU A 190 20.66 3.63 -10.51
N VAL A 191 21.07 2.37 -10.36
CA VAL A 191 20.49 1.25 -11.12
C VAL A 191 19.01 1.08 -10.79
N ALA A 192 18.63 1.13 -9.52
CA ALA A 192 17.24 1.02 -9.08
C ALA A 192 16.38 2.18 -9.63
N LEU A 193 16.90 3.42 -9.57
CA LEU A 193 16.22 4.60 -10.09
C LEU A 193 15.97 4.50 -11.59
N VAL A 194 17.01 4.20 -12.38
CA VAL A 194 16.89 4.04 -13.83
C VAL A 194 15.92 2.91 -14.17
N SER A 195 16.03 1.76 -13.49
CA SER A 195 15.14 0.61 -13.70
C SER A 195 13.68 0.93 -13.39
N ALA A 196 13.43 1.74 -12.36
CA ALA A 196 12.08 2.18 -12.00
C ALA A 196 11.48 3.20 -12.98
N ILE A 197 12.32 4.03 -13.61
CA ILE A 197 11.85 5.07 -14.55
C ILE A 197 11.52 4.49 -15.92
N ILE A 198 12.30 3.54 -16.44
CA ILE A 198 12.16 3.03 -17.81
C ILE A 198 10.71 2.58 -18.13
N PRO A 199 10.06 1.70 -17.35
CA PRO A 199 8.69 1.27 -17.64
C PRO A 199 7.65 2.38 -17.51
N ILE A 200 7.90 3.38 -16.65
CA ILE A 200 7.03 4.57 -16.53
C ILE A 200 7.10 5.38 -17.82
N LEU A 201 8.31 5.59 -18.36
CA LEU A 201 8.50 6.29 -19.63
C LEU A 201 7.87 5.51 -20.78
N VAL A 202 8.16 4.21 -20.92
CA VAL A 202 7.57 3.37 -21.98
C VAL A 202 6.05 3.47 -21.96
N LYS A 203 5.43 3.32 -20.79
CA LYS A 203 3.98 3.42 -20.62
C LYS A 203 3.44 4.82 -20.91
N ALA A 204 4.19 5.88 -20.62
CA ALA A 204 3.79 7.25 -20.93
C ALA A 204 3.75 7.51 -22.44
N PHE A 205 4.56 6.80 -23.23
CA PHE A 205 4.62 6.89 -24.68
C PHE A 205 3.81 5.80 -25.42
N GLU A 206 3.14 4.89 -24.70
CA GLU A 206 2.25 3.90 -25.33
C GLU A 206 1.02 4.60 -25.94
N PRO A 207 0.66 4.33 -27.20
CA PRO A 207 -0.56 4.84 -27.81
C PRO A 207 -1.79 4.50 -26.96
N LYS A 208 -2.62 5.49 -26.64
CA LYS A 208 -3.83 5.30 -25.84
C LYS A 208 -4.67 4.20 -26.52
N PRO A 209 -5.04 3.11 -25.82
CA PRO A 209 -5.90 2.10 -26.42
C PRO A 209 -7.19 2.77 -26.91
N PRO A 210 -7.71 2.39 -28.11
CA PRO A 210 -8.95 2.94 -28.63
C PRO A 210 -10.03 2.84 -27.56
N ARG A 211 -10.65 3.98 -27.22
CA ARG A 211 -11.75 3.99 -26.25
C ARG A 211 -12.81 3.03 -26.77
N PRO A 212 -13.30 2.07 -25.97
CA PRO A 212 -14.36 1.17 -26.40
C PRO A 212 -15.49 2.02 -26.96
N ALA A 213 -15.87 1.77 -28.22
CA ALA A 213 -17.04 2.41 -28.80
C ALA A 213 -18.22 2.17 -27.85
N PRO A 214 -19.08 3.18 -27.59
CA PRO A 214 -20.26 2.98 -26.78
C PRO A 214 -20.99 1.73 -27.28
N ALA A 215 -21.25 0.78 -26.38
CA ALA A 215 -22.05 -0.38 -26.72
C ALA A 215 -23.37 0.14 -27.35
N PRO A 216 -23.80 -0.38 -28.51
CA PRO A 216 -25.05 0.04 -29.10
C PRO A 216 -26.14 -0.12 -28.04
N VAL A 217 -26.79 0.99 -27.70
CA VAL A 217 -27.94 1.00 -26.79
C VAL A 217 -28.96 0.07 -27.43
N GLN A 218 -29.28 -1.05 -26.77
CA GLN A 218 -30.38 -1.90 -27.20
C GLN A 218 -31.63 -1.02 -27.25
N ALA A 219 -32.15 -0.79 -28.45
CA ALA A 219 -33.43 -0.14 -28.63
C ALA A 219 -34.47 -0.92 -27.81
N PRO A 220 -35.42 -0.23 -27.13
CA PRO A 220 -36.46 -0.90 -26.35
C PRO A 220 -37.11 -1.98 -27.20
N ALA A 221 -37.10 -3.22 -26.71
CA ALA A 221 -37.81 -4.32 -27.36
C ALA A 221 -39.26 -3.89 -27.59
N ALA A 222 -39.70 -3.92 -28.84
CA ALA A 222 -41.07 -3.62 -29.20
C ALA A 222 -42.01 -4.53 -28.38
N PRO A 223 -43.12 -3.99 -27.84
CA PRO A 223 -44.04 -4.78 -27.02
C PRO A 223 -44.53 -6.00 -27.81
N PHE A 224 -44.45 -7.17 -27.18
CA PHE A 224 -45.00 -8.40 -27.71
C PHE A 224 -46.50 -8.21 -28.03
N ALA A 225 -46.85 -8.23 -29.32
CA ALA A 225 -48.22 -8.30 -29.75
C ALA A 225 -48.75 -9.73 -29.48
N HIS A 226 -49.71 -9.83 -28.55
CA HIS A 226 -50.44 -11.06 -28.30
C HIS A 226 -51.27 -11.45 -29.54
N PRO A 227 -51.17 -12.69 -30.05
CA PRO A 227 -51.95 -13.10 -31.21
C PRO A 227 -53.40 -13.32 -30.78
N THR A 228 -54.29 -12.43 -31.22
CA THR A 228 -55.74 -12.66 -31.22
C THR A 228 -56.23 -12.61 -32.65
N GLY A 229 -56.80 -13.73 -33.12
CA GLY A 229 -57.44 -13.84 -34.43
C GLY A 229 -56.72 -14.79 -35.37
N ALA A 230 -57.32 -15.95 -35.62
CA ALA A 230 -56.88 -16.92 -36.61
C ALA A 230 -56.92 -16.31 -38.04
N PRO A 231 -55.85 -16.42 -38.84
CA PRO A 231 -55.89 -16.06 -40.25
C PRO A 231 -56.56 -17.15 -41.08
N VAL A 232 -57.53 -16.76 -41.89
CA VAL A 232 -58.09 -17.56 -43.00
C VAL A 232 -56.97 -17.88 -44.01
N PRO A 233 -56.90 -19.09 -44.62
CA PRO A 233 -55.78 -19.47 -45.46
C PRO A 233 -55.83 -18.78 -46.85
N PRO A 234 -54.73 -18.18 -47.34
CA PRO A 234 -54.59 -17.81 -48.74
C PRO A 234 -54.22 -19.03 -49.62
N ALA A 235 -54.77 -19.07 -50.83
CA ALA A 235 -54.63 -20.15 -51.80
C ALA A 235 -53.17 -20.43 -52.24
N ALA A 236 -52.89 -21.70 -52.55
CA ALA A 236 -51.59 -22.21 -52.97
C ALA A 236 -51.09 -21.55 -54.26
N GLN A 237 -49.84 -21.08 -54.23
CA GLN A 237 -49.12 -20.54 -55.38
C GLN A 237 -48.12 -21.60 -55.92
N PRO A 238 -47.92 -21.73 -57.25
CA PRO A 238 -47.14 -22.82 -57.84
C PRO A 238 -45.65 -22.70 -57.55
N ALA A 239 -45.00 -23.84 -57.30
CA ALA A 239 -43.57 -23.91 -57.02
C ALA A 239 -42.70 -23.50 -58.23
N PRO A 240 -41.61 -22.75 -58.03
CA PRO A 240 -40.66 -22.43 -59.10
C PRO A 240 -39.81 -23.66 -59.51
N PRO A 241 -39.34 -23.73 -60.77
CA PRO A 241 -38.60 -24.88 -61.27
C PRO A 241 -37.22 -25.00 -60.64
N VAL A 242 -36.86 -26.20 -60.20
CA VAL A 242 -35.54 -26.55 -59.68
C VAL A 242 -34.60 -26.79 -60.87
N THR A 243 -33.56 -25.98 -61.03
CA THR A 243 -32.47 -26.25 -61.97
C THR A 243 -31.46 -27.21 -61.35
N PRO A 244 -31.12 -28.36 -61.98
CA PRO A 244 -30.10 -29.27 -61.46
C PRO A 244 -28.69 -28.66 -61.56
N PRO A 245 -27.76 -29.03 -60.67
CA PRO A 245 -26.36 -28.59 -60.79
C PRO A 245 -25.67 -29.28 -61.97
N THR A 246 -25.02 -28.48 -62.81
CA THR A 246 -24.12 -28.94 -63.88
C THR A 246 -22.87 -29.60 -63.30
N ALA A 247 -22.61 -30.84 -63.72
CA ALA A 247 -21.39 -31.59 -63.37
C ALA A 247 -20.13 -30.99 -64.04
N PRO A 248 -18.94 -31.08 -63.40
CA PRO A 248 -17.71 -30.59 -64.00
C PRO A 248 -17.21 -31.50 -65.14
N PRO A 249 -16.58 -30.95 -66.19
CA PRO A 249 -16.11 -31.72 -67.33
C PRO A 249 -14.90 -32.60 -66.97
N ALA A 250 -14.91 -33.83 -67.47
CA ALA A 250 -13.82 -34.78 -67.32
C ALA A 250 -12.59 -34.38 -68.16
N ALA A 251 -11.39 -34.57 -67.60
CA ALA A 251 -10.12 -34.37 -68.28
C ALA A 251 -9.85 -35.51 -69.29
N PRO A 252 -9.24 -35.22 -70.46
CA PRO A 252 -8.87 -36.25 -71.43
C PRO A 252 -7.47 -36.86 -71.16
N PRO A 253 -7.17 -38.06 -71.71
CA PRO A 253 -5.81 -38.62 -71.73
C PRO A 253 -4.89 -37.94 -72.76
#